data_AF-A0A6B2T6R2-F1
#
_entry.id   AF-A0A6B2T6R2-F1
#
_cell.length_a   1.000
_cell.length_b   1.000
_cell.length_c   1.000
_cell.angle_alpha   90.00
_cell.angle_beta   90.00
_cell.angle_gamma   90.00
#
_symmetry.space_group_name_H-M   'P 1'
#
loop_
_entity.id
_entity.type
_entity.pdbx_description
1 polymer ?
#
loop_
_entity_poly.entity_id
_entity_poly.type
_entity_poly.pdbx_seq_one_letter_code
_entity_poly.pdbx_strand_id
1 'polypeptide(L)' 'MGYVRRVNQTDTPPPADSAAPPVGRVILLTTSHRVAPGLLSWPAWQALHAADEVLCADASHPQLPYLREAGVRVE' A
#
# COMPACT_ATOMS: atom_id res chain seq x y z
N MET A 1 1.16 -23.36 -13.26
CA MET A 1 2.06 -22.58 -14.12
C MET A 1 2.22 -21.22 -13.47
N GLY A 2 3.32 -21.06 -12.72
CA GLY A 2 3.50 -19.93 -11.79
C GLY A 2 4.50 -18.90 -12.30
N TYR A 3 4.27 -17.65 -11.90
CA TYR A 3 5.31 -16.65 -11.68
C TYR A 3 4.69 -15.54 -10.80
N VAL A 4 5.16 -15.38 -9.56
CA VAL A 4 4.97 -14.13 -8.79
C VAL A 4 6.33 -13.78 -8.21
N ARG A 5 7.07 -12.94 -8.93
CA ARG A 5 8.30 -12.32 -8.45
C ARG A 5 7.89 -11.19 -7.50
N ARG A 6 8.14 -11.38 -6.20
CA ARG A 6 8.00 -10.34 -5.17
C ARG A 6 9.02 -9.23 -5.51
N VAL A 7 8.55 -8.10 -6.01
CA VAL A 7 9.36 -6.89 -6.23
C VAL A 7 8.87 -5.85 -5.23
N ASN A 8 9.78 -5.38 -4.37
CA ASN A 8 9.60 -4.46 -3.26
C ASN A 8 9.29 -5.13 -1.91
N GLN A 9 10.33 -5.74 -1.33
CA GLN A 9 10.46 -5.88 0.11
C GLN A 9 11.87 -5.44 0.50
N THR A 10 12.03 -4.21 0.97
CA THR A 10 13.16 -3.81 1.81
C THR A 10 12.60 -3.58 3.19
N ASP A 11 12.25 -4.67 3.87
CA ASP A 11 12.05 -4.61 5.31
C ASP A 11 13.45 -4.67 5.93
N THR A 12 14.07 -3.51 6.12
CA THR A 12 15.23 -3.41 7.00
C THR A 12 14.68 -3.02 8.36
N PRO A 13 14.52 -3.99 9.30
CA PRO A 13 14.18 -3.63 10.66
C PRO A 13 15.30 -2.77 11.26
N PRO A 14 14.97 -1.68 11.97
CA PRO A 14 15.99 -0.92 12.69
C PRO A 14 16.66 -1.82 13.74
N PRO A 15 17.96 -1.61 14.05
CA PRO A 15 18.67 -2.40 15.05
C PRO A 15 17.95 -2.33 16.41
N ALA A 16 17.86 -3.50 17.07
CA ALA A 16 17.03 -3.76 18.25
C ALA A 16 17.31 -2.89 19.49
N ASP A 17 18.40 -2.10 19.49
CA ASP A 17 18.82 -1.22 20.59
C ASP A 17 18.51 0.26 20.37
N SER A 18 17.91 0.65 19.25
CA SER A 18 17.47 2.03 19.05
C SER A 18 16.00 2.18 19.43
N ALA A 19 15.74 2.46 20.71
CA ALA A 19 14.45 2.96 21.21
C ALA A 19 14.18 4.39 20.70
N ALA A 20 14.32 4.60 19.39
CA ALA A 20 13.88 5.80 18.72
C ALA A 20 12.34 5.77 18.66
N PRO A 21 11.66 6.91 18.89
CA PRO A 21 10.21 6.98 18.70
C PRO A 21 9.87 6.48 17.29
N PRO A 22 8.74 5.76 17.10
CA PRO A 22 8.39 5.21 15.81
C PRO A 22 8.42 6.32 14.75
N VAL A 23 9.33 6.21 13.80
CA VAL A 23 9.45 7.16 12.71
C VAL A 23 8.20 7.04 11.83
N GLY A 24 7.53 8.16 11.56
CA GLY A 24 6.42 8.19 10.61
C GLY A 24 6.87 7.64 9.26
N ARG A 25 6.12 6.70 8.69
CA ARG A 25 6.43 6.04 7.42
C ARG A 25 5.42 6.45 6.37
N VAL A 26 5.90 6.87 5.21
CA VAL A 26 5.07 7.12 4.02
C VAL A 26 5.30 6.00 3.01
N ILE A 27 4.22 5.40 2.51
CA ILE A 27 4.26 4.38 1.45
C ILE A 27 3.66 4.97 0.19
N LEU A 28 4.46 5.05 -0.88
CA LEU A 28 3.96 5.43 -2.20
C LEU A 28 3.52 4.17 -2.96
N LEU A 29 2.21 4.02 -3.14
CA LEU A 29 1.63 2.92 -3.91
C LEU A 29 1.50 3.32 -5.37
N THR A 30 2.34 2.74 -6.23
CA THR A 30 2.27 2.97 -7.68
C THR A 30 1.34 1.94 -8.31
N THR A 31 0.35 2.41 -9.07
CA THR A 31 -0.53 1.57 -9.88
C THR A 31 -0.29 1.82 -11.36
N SER A 32 -0.69 0.86 -12.20
CA SER A 32 -0.61 0.96 -13.66
C SER A 32 -1.98 0.75 -14.27
N HIS A 33 -2.35 1.59 -15.23
CA HIS A 33 -3.60 1.47 -16.01
C HIS A 33 -3.70 0.18 -16.83
N ARG A 34 -2.62 -0.60 -16.93
CA ARG A 34 -2.58 -1.86 -17.70
C ARG A 34 -3.17 -3.05 -16.96
N VAL A 35 -3.32 -2.95 -15.65
CA VAL A 35 -3.88 -3.99 -14.81
C VAL A 35 -5.28 -3.55 -14.39
N ALA A 36 -6.23 -4.49 -14.36
CA ALA A 36 -7.58 -4.20 -13.92
C ALA A 36 -7.55 -3.57 -12.50
N PRO A 37 -8.33 -2.49 -12.27
CA PRO A 37 -8.52 -1.94 -10.95
C PRO A 37 -8.93 -3.03 -9.94
N GLY A 38 -8.40 -2.96 -8.72
CA GLY A 38 -8.63 -3.97 -7.68
C GLY A 38 -7.56 -5.07 -7.58
N LEU A 39 -6.73 -5.27 -8.61
CA LEU A 39 -5.63 -6.25 -8.58
C LEU A 39 -4.33 -5.67 -7.99
N LEU A 40 -4.40 -5.22 -6.74
CA LEU A 40 -3.20 -4.86 -5.99
C LEU A 40 -2.48 -6.12 -5.52
N SER A 41 -1.16 -6.02 -5.39
CA SER A 41 -0.39 -7.08 -4.76
C SER A 41 -0.83 -7.25 -3.29
N TRP A 42 -0.63 -8.45 -2.75
CA TRP A 42 -0.95 -8.69 -1.34
C TRP A 42 -0.26 -7.69 -0.37
N PRO A 43 1.06 -7.39 -0.50
CA PRO A 43 1.70 -6.37 0.35
C PRO A 43 1.10 -4.97 0.20
N ALA A 44 0.62 -4.61 -0.98
CA ALA A 44 -0.07 -3.34 -1.21
C ALA A 44 -1.39 -3.27 -0.43
N TRP A 45 -2.18 -4.35 -0.45
CA TRP A 45 -3.38 -4.43 0.38
C TRP A 45 -3.07 -4.37 1.88
N GLN A 46 -2.01 -5.06 2.33
CA GLN A 46 -1.59 -4.98 3.73
C GLN A 46 -1.19 -3.55 4.14
N ALA A 47 -0.45 -2.84 3.29
CA ALA A 47 -0.05 -1.46 3.54
C ALA A 47 -1.27 -0.53 3.66
N LEU A 48 -2.27 -0.69 2.80
CA LEU A 48 -3.50 0.10 2.83
C LEU A 48 -4.32 -0.13 4.11
N HIS A 49 -4.39 -1.37 4.58
CA HIS A 49 -5.13 -1.70 5.80
C HIS A 49 -4.40 -1.33 7.09
N ALA A 50 -3.06 -1.23 7.05
CA ALA A 50 -2.25 -0.86 8.20
C ALA A 50 -1.98 0.64 8.31
N ALA A 51 -2.30 1.43 7.28
CA ALA A 51 -2.06 2.86 7.28
C ALA A 51 -3.05 3.59 8.20
N ASP A 52 -2.53 4.53 8.99
CA ASP A 52 -3.38 5.44 9.77
C ASP A 52 -4.20 6.37 8.86
N GLU A 53 -3.58 6.83 7.77
CA GLU A 53 -4.21 7.67 6.75
C GLU A 53 -3.85 7.19 5.33
N VAL A 54 -4.83 7.23 4.44
CA VAL A 54 -4.65 6.93 3.00
C VAL A 54 -5.07 8.15 2.21
N LEU A 55 -4.13 8.74 1.49
CA LEU A 55 -4.33 9.96 0.71
C LEU A 55 -4.40 9.63 -0.78
N CYS A 56 -5.33 10.25 -1.51
CA CYS A 56 -5.37 10.17 -2.97
C CYS A 56 -5.61 11.54 -3.60
N ALA A 57 -4.62 12.04 -4.34
CA ALA A 57 -4.69 13.37 -4.97
C ALA A 57 -5.79 13.50 -6.04
N ASP A 58 -6.24 12.39 -6.62
CA ASP A 58 -7.29 12.35 -7.64
C ASP A 58 -8.56 11.68 -7.09
N ALA A 59 -9.59 12.47 -6.80
CA ALA A 59 -10.88 11.99 -6.30
C ALA A 59 -11.62 11.07 -7.29
N SER A 60 -11.22 11.05 -8.56
CA SER A 60 -11.75 10.18 -9.61
C SER A 60 -10.88 8.95 -9.89
N HIS A 61 -9.84 8.72 -9.10
CA HIS A 61 -8.88 7.65 -9.35
C HIS A 61 -9.58 6.27 -9.44
N PRO A 62 -9.31 5.47 -10.48
CA PRO A 62 -10.09 4.27 -10.80
C PRO A 62 -10.01 3.17 -9.73
N GLN A 63 -9.03 3.22 -8.84
CA GLN A 63 -8.88 2.28 -7.72
C GLN A 63 -9.85 2.57 -6.56
N LEU A 64 -10.37 3.80 -6.44
CA LEU A 64 -11.15 4.25 -5.26
C LEU A 64 -12.42 3.44 -4.99
N PRO A 65 -13.23 3.04 -5.99
CA PRO A 65 -14.40 2.19 -5.74
C PRO A 65 -14.03 0.89 -5.02
N TYR A 66 -12.93 0.24 -5.44
CA TYR A 66 -12.45 -1.02 -4.88
C TYR A 66 -11.84 -0.86 -3.49
N LEU A 67 -11.17 0.26 -3.22
CA LEU A 67 -10.69 0.58 -1.88
C LEU A 67 -11.86 0.74 -0.89
N ARG A 68 -12.93 1.42 -1.31
CA ARG A 68 -14.15 1.60 -0.51
C ARG A 68 -14.85 0.27 -0.26
N GLU A 69 -14.98 -0.58 -1.28
CA GLU A 69 -15.53 -1.94 -1.14
C GLU A 69 -14.73 -2.79 -0.15
N ALA A 70 -13.40 -2.62 -0.12
CA ALA A 70 -12.51 -3.28 0.83
C ALA A 70 -12.51 -2.65 2.24
N GLY A 71 -13.25 -1.57 2.47
CA GLY A 71 -13.30 -0.88 3.76
C GLY A 71 -12.09 0.03 4.05
N VAL A 72 -11.29 0.35 3.03
CA VAL A 72 -10.20 1.34 3.13
C VAL A 72 -10.80 2.74 2.95
N ARG A 73 -10.70 3.58 3.98
CA ARG A 73 -11.05 5.00 3.89
C ARG A 73 -9.92 5.75 3.19
N VAL A 74 -10.29 6.58 2.22
CA VAL A 74 -9.35 7.43 1.47
C VAL A 74 -9.79 8.87 1.60
N GLU A 75 -8.83 9.75 1.84
CA GLU A 75 -8.98 11.21 1.90
C GLU A 75 -8.55 11.89 0.60
#